data_AF-A0A498P0M5-F1
#
_entry.id   AF-A0A498P0M5-F1
#
_cell.length_a   1.000
_cell.length_b   1.000
_cell.length_c   1.000
_cell.angle_alpha   90.00
_cell.angle_beta   90.00
_cell.angle_gamma   90.00
#
_symmetry.space_group_name_H-M   'P 1'
#
loop_
_entity.id
_entity.type
_entity.pdbx_description
1 polymer ?
#
loop_
_entity_poly.entity_id
_entity_poly.type
_entity_poly.pdbx_seq_one_letter_code
_entity_poly.pdbx_strand_id
1 'polypeptide(L)'
;MLQPSSSRCQQNVSAYNVTGFSTLPKRIQYFLLYRHCRSFPMLLDAPDKCGGPQNSADVFLLLVIKSSPENYDRREVLRKTWAKERQHKGAWIRRVFISGTSRTGFKKRRLNKLLKIENSENKDILQWDFHDSFINLTLKQVLFLEWMERWCPHARFLLNGDDDIFANTFNMVEYLQGQKSNDGSKHLFTGSLMEGTGPVRDPPSKYYVPVQVQESEIYPPYCSGGGFLLSSFTAKTIYNMSHSIELLPIDDAYMGMCLEKAGLKPTSHHGIRPFGLHIPIPNVDQFHPCFYREIILVHRFLPHMIFVMWDEIQNPHLQCENVLRNTENNKQGV
;
A
#
# COMPACT_ATOMS: atom_id res chain seq x y z
N MET A 1 16.54 18.99 -17.63
CA MET A 1 17.33 18.00 -16.88
C MET A 1 18.18 18.74 -15.87
N LEU A 2 17.91 18.57 -14.58
CA LEU A 2 18.82 18.89 -13.49
C LEU A 2 19.00 17.56 -12.74
N GLN A 3 20.21 17.01 -12.73
CA GLN A 3 20.52 15.89 -11.84
C GLN A 3 20.36 16.39 -10.40
N PRO A 4 19.51 15.78 -9.55
CA PRO A 4 19.45 16.16 -8.15
C PRO A 4 20.82 15.86 -7.52
N SER A 5 21.38 16.83 -6.80
CA SER A 5 22.68 16.68 -6.15
C SER A 5 22.70 15.40 -5.30
N SER A 6 23.68 14.53 -5.58
CA SER A 6 23.86 13.22 -4.96
C SER A 6 24.33 13.28 -3.49
N SER A 7 24.02 14.34 -2.76
CA SER A 7 24.34 14.44 -1.33
C SER A 7 23.37 13.54 -0.56
N ARG A 8 23.91 12.51 0.09
CA ARG A 8 23.14 11.71 1.06
C ARG A 8 22.49 12.65 2.07
N CYS A 9 21.21 12.42 2.37
CA CYS A 9 20.52 13.22 3.37
C CYS A 9 21.30 13.23 4.69
N GLN A 10 21.47 14.41 5.27
CA GLN A 10 22.18 14.59 6.52
C GLN A 10 21.22 14.48 7.69
N GLN A 11 21.73 14.07 8.85
CA GLN A 11 20.92 14.07 10.07
C GLN A 11 20.56 15.51 10.47
N ASN A 12 19.32 15.71 10.91
CA ASN A 12 18.92 16.97 11.52
C ASN A 12 19.37 16.98 12.99
N VAL A 13 20.51 17.60 13.27
CA VAL A 13 21.08 17.67 14.63
C VAL A 13 20.19 18.40 15.63
N SER A 14 19.25 19.26 15.19
CA SER A 14 18.32 19.91 16.13
C SER A 14 17.35 18.91 16.77
N ALA A 15 17.15 17.74 16.17
CA ALA A 15 16.32 16.69 16.74
C ALA A 15 16.84 16.16 18.09
N TYR A 16 18.14 16.33 18.41
CA TYR A 16 18.68 16.00 19.73
C TYR A 16 18.12 16.87 20.85
N ASN A 17 17.60 18.07 20.53
CA ASN A 17 17.01 18.99 21.51
C ASN A 17 15.57 18.63 21.87
N VAL A 18 14.98 17.63 21.20
CA VAL A 18 13.64 17.13 21.53
C VAL A 18 13.64 16.57 22.96
N THR A 19 12.69 17.02 23.78
CA THR A 19 12.57 16.61 25.18
C THR A 19 12.49 15.08 25.30
N GLY A 20 13.40 14.48 26.08
CA GLY A 20 13.46 13.03 26.27
C GLY A 20 13.99 12.24 25.07
N PHE A 21 14.63 12.87 24.07
CA PHE A 21 15.13 12.18 22.88
C PHE A 21 15.96 10.92 23.20
N SER A 22 16.85 10.99 24.20
CA SER A 22 17.74 9.90 24.58
C SER A 22 17.01 8.66 25.11
N THR A 23 15.80 8.82 25.66
CA THR A 23 14.97 7.73 26.22
C THR A 23 14.07 7.07 25.19
N LEU A 24 13.89 7.69 24.01
CA LEU A 24 13.08 7.12 22.93
C LEU A 24 13.73 5.86 22.35
N PRO A 25 12.95 4.87 21.86
CA PRO A 25 13.50 3.73 21.14
C PRO A 25 14.38 4.17 19.96
N LYS A 26 15.45 3.44 19.67
CA LYS A 26 16.42 3.80 18.60
C LYS A 26 15.77 4.02 17.23
N ARG A 27 14.71 3.28 16.91
CA ARG A 27 13.93 3.48 15.68
C ARG A 27 13.27 4.85 15.62
N ILE A 28 12.79 5.38 16.74
CA ILE A 28 12.19 6.72 16.79
C ILE A 28 13.26 7.81 16.81
N GLN A 29 14.37 7.61 17.52
CA GLN A 29 15.52 8.53 17.44
C GLN A 29 15.96 8.70 15.98
N TYR A 30 16.12 7.58 15.26
CA TYR A 30 16.42 7.58 13.83
C TYR A 30 15.35 8.30 13.01
N PHE A 31 14.07 8.01 13.27
CA PHE A 31 12.96 8.68 12.59
C PHE A 31 13.04 10.21 12.73
N LEU A 32 13.17 10.73 13.95
CA LEU A 32 13.25 12.18 14.21
C LEU A 32 14.46 12.84 13.53
N LEU A 33 15.61 12.17 13.52
CA LEU A 33 16.83 12.67 12.86
C LEU A 33 16.68 12.79 11.34
N TYR A 34 15.88 11.92 10.71
CA TYR A 34 15.81 11.80 9.24
C TYR A 34 14.41 12.06 8.64
N ARG A 35 13.37 12.39 9.43
CA ARG A 35 12.00 12.59 8.92
C ARG A 35 11.84 13.71 7.90
N HIS A 36 12.82 14.62 7.82
CA HIS A 36 12.87 15.70 6.84
C HIS A 36 13.43 15.24 5.49
N CYS A 37 14.12 14.09 5.44
CA CYS A 37 14.72 13.53 4.23
C CYS A 37 13.63 12.97 3.31
N ARG A 38 13.50 13.55 2.11
CA ARG A 38 12.51 13.12 1.11
C ARG A 38 13.11 12.73 -0.23
N SER A 39 14.39 12.96 -0.44
CA SER A 39 15.08 12.63 -1.70
C SER A 39 16.10 11.53 -1.45
N PHE A 40 15.98 10.45 -2.22
CA PHE A 40 16.87 9.29 -2.16
C PHE A 40 17.23 8.85 -3.57
N PRO A 41 18.48 8.40 -3.82
CA PRO A 41 18.88 7.86 -5.11
C PRO A 41 17.98 6.69 -5.53
N MET A 42 17.52 6.71 -6.77
CA MET A 42 16.81 5.59 -7.37
C MET A 42 17.82 4.54 -7.83
N LEU A 43 17.66 3.30 -7.38
CA LEU A 43 18.49 2.15 -7.71
C LEU A 43 17.92 1.35 -8.87
N LEU A 44 16.60 1.24 -8.93
CA LEU A 44 15.84 0.58 -10.01
C LEU A 44 14.65 1.47 -10.37
N ASP A 45 14.47 1.68 -11.67
CA ASP A 45 13.39 2.47 -12.26
C ASP A 45 12.63 1.62 -13.29
N ALA A 46 11.41 2.04 -13.63
CA ALA A 46 10.55 1.42 -14.64
C ALA A 46 9.75 2.49 -15.43
N PRO A 47 10.42 3.47 -16.09
CA PRO A 47 9.76 4.65 -16.68
C PRO A 47 8.69 4.30 -17.72
N ASP A 48 8.81 3.15 -18.39
CA ASP A 48 7.90 2.70 -19.44
C ASP A 48 6.70 1.89 -18.89
N LYS A 49 6.58 1.71 -17.57
CA LYS A 49 5.51 0.87 -16.99
C LYS A 49 4.10 1.29 -17.38
N CYS A 50 3.89 2.60 -17.52
CA CYS A 50 2.61 3.18 -17.98
C CYS A 50 2.63 3.56 -19.46
N GLY A 51 3.58 3.03 -20.26
CA GLY A 51 3.78 3.44 -21.66
C GLY A 51 4.41 4.84 -21.80
N GLY A 52 5.01 5.35 -20.72
CA GLY A 52 5.48 6.72 -20.58
C GLY A 52 4.37 7.71 -20.20
N PRO A 53 4.72 8.99 -19.94
CA PRO A 53 3.78 9.96 -19.38
C PRO A 53 2.54 10.18 -20.25
N GLN A 54 2.73 10.23 -21.58
CA GLN A 54 1.66 10.51 -22.55
C GLN A 54 0.65 9.38 -22.70
N ASN A 55 1.08 8.12 -22.56
CA ASN A 55 0.21 6.95 -22.71
C ASN A 55 -0.32 6.44 -21.36
N SER A 56 0.03 7.11 -20.26
CA SER A 56 -0.37 6.65 -18.91
C SER A 56 -1.89 6.62 -18.69
N ALA A 57 -2.67 7.31 -19.52
CA ALA A 57 -4.14 7.28 -19.52
C ALA A 57 -4.73 5.91 -19.89
N ASP A 58 -3.94 5.05 -20.55
CA ASP A 58 -4.32 3.67 -20.88
C ASP A 58 -4.34 2.78 -19.63
N VAL A 59 -3.61 3.15 -18.57
CA VAL A 59 -3.60 2.41 -17.31
C VAL A 59 -4.83 2.76 -16.50
N PHE A 60 -5.81 1.85 -16.49
CA PHE A 60 -7.02 2.01 -15.69
C PHE A 60 -6.73 1.83 -14.20
N LEU A 61 -6.03 0.75 -13.83
CA LEU A 61 -5.67 0.44 -12.45
C LEU A 61 -4.17 0.15 -12.35
N LEU A 62 -3.45 0.98 -11.60
CA LEU A 62 -2.06 0.72 -11.23
C LEU A 62 -2.01 0.09 -9.83
N LEU A 63 -1.56 -1.16 -9.77
CA LEU A 63 -1.32 -1.88 -8.53
C LEU A 63 0.04 -1.45 -7.96
N VAL A 64 0.01 -0.72 -6.85
CA VAL A 64 1.20 -0.23 -6.13
C VAL A 64 1.38 -1.08 -4.89
N ILE A 65 2.35 -1.98 -4.93
CA ILE A 65 2.50 -3.02 -3.92
C ILE A 65 3.76 -2.75 -3.09
N LYS A 66 3.57 -2.45 -1.81
CA LYS A 66 4.66 -2.30 -0.83
C LYS A 66 5.31 -3.67 -0.59
N SER A 67 6.60 -3.79 -0.89
CA SER A 67 7.35 -5.04 -0.69
C SER A 67 8.78 -4.79 -0.18
N SER A 68 9.28 -5.72 0.63
CA SER A 68 10.65 -5.68 1.13
C SER A 68 11.61 -6.43 0.19
N PRO A 69 12.92 -6.08 0.15
CA PRO A 69 13.85 -6.75 -0.76
C PRO A 69 13.89 -8.28 -0.61
N GLU A 70 13.73 -8.82 0.60
CA GLU A 70 13.71 -10.27 0.85
C GLU A 70 12.49 -11.01 0.27
N ASN A 71 11.39 -10.31 -0.04
CA ASN A 71 10.09 -10.91 -0.34
C ASN A 71 9.94 -11.35 -1.82
N TYR A 72 10.96 -11.99 -2.38
CA TYR A 72 10.93 -12.50 -3.76
C TYR A 72 9.74 -13.44 -4.01
N ASP A 73 9.55 -14.45 -3.15
CA ASP A 73 8.48 -15.45 -3.32
C ASP A 73 7.08 -14.82 -3.27
N ARG A 74 6.89 -13.79 -2.45
CA ARG A 74 5.63 -13.02 -2.41
C ARG A 74 5.41 -12.35 -3.76
N ARG A 75 6.35 -11.53 -4.21
CA ARG A 75 6.24 -10.82 -5.50
C ARG A 75 5.96 -11.80 -6.63
N GLU A 76 6.68 -12.91 -6.69
CA GLU A 76 6.53 -13.93 -7.73
C GLU A 76 5.15 -14.57 -7.76
N VAL A 77 4.59 -14.94 -6.61
CA VAL A 77 3.20 -15.43 -6.53
C VAL A 77 2.21 -14.35 -6.97
N LEU A 78 2.42 -13.10 -6.57
CA LEU A 78 1.56 -11.99 -6.98
C LEU A 78 1.56 -11.81 -8.51
N ARG A 79 2.71 -11.98 -9.18
CA ARG A 79 2.79 -11.92 -10.66
C ARG A 79 1.94 -12.98 -11.35
N LYS A 80 1.77 -14.15 -10.73
CA LYS A 80 1.02 -15.30 -11.26
C LYS A 80 -0.47 -15.24 -10.93
N THR A 81 -0.86 -14.45 -9.93
CA THR A 81 -2.21 -14.44 -9.36
C THR A 81 -2.90 -13.09 -9.60
N TRP A 82 -3.38 -12.46 -8.53
CA TRP A 82 -4.20 -11.25 -8.59
C TRP A 82 -3.45 -10.05 -9.15
N ALA A 83 -2.12 -9.98 -8.97
CA ALA A 83 -1.36 -8.84 -9.44
C ALA A 83 -0.92 -8.95 -10.90
N LYS A 84 -1.20 -10.07 -11.61
CA LYS A 84 -0.82 -10.27 -13.01
C LYS A 84 -1.36 -9.13 -13.89
N GLU A 85 -0.46 -8.51 -14.66
CA GLU A 85 -0.84 -7.48 -15.63
C GLU A 85 -1.70 -8.09 -16.73
N ARG A 86 -2.89 -7.52 -16.95
CA ARG A 86 -3.86 -7.99 -17.93
C ARG A 86 -4.95 -6.94 -18.14
N GLN A 87 -5.72 -7.12 -19.21
CA GLN A 87 -6.97 -6.39 -19.38
C GLN A 87 -8.13 -7.20 -18.77
N HIS A 88 -9.07 -6.52 -18.11
CA HIS A 88 -10.31 -7.10 -17.62
C HIS A 88 -11.47 -6.13 -17.88
N LYS A 89 -12.55 -6.58 -18.53
CA LYS A 89 -13.69 -5.73 -18.95
C LYS A 89 -13.26 -4.40 -19.61
N GLY A 90 -12.30 -4.47 -20.52
CA GLY A 90 -11.78 -3.30 -21.23
C GLY A 90 -10.76 -2.45 -20.45
N ALA A 91 -10.58 -2.68 -19.15
CA ALA A 91 -9.67 -1.92 -18.29
C ALA A 91 -8.29 -2.60 -18.17
N TRP A 92 -7.22 -1.86 -18.44
CA TRP A 92 -5.84 -2.32 -18.26
C TRP A 92 -5.38 -2.22 -16.82
N ILE A 93 -4.87 -3.33 -16.29
CA ILE A 93 -4.27 -3.44 -14.96
C ILE A 93 -2.76 -3.58 -15.13
N ARG A 94 -2.00 -2.67 -14.49
CA ARG A 94 -0.52 -2.69 -14.46
C ARG A 94 -0.05 -2.80 -13.01
N ARG A 95 1.21 -3.23 -12.82
CA ARG A 95 1.77 -3.47 -11.49
C ARG A 95 3.15 -2.82 -11.32
N VAL A 96 3.39 -2.28 -10.14
CA VAL A 96 4.73 -1.97 -9.61
C VAL A 96 4.87 -2.45 -8.18
N PHE A 97 6.05 -2.97 -7.85
CA PHE A 97 6.51 -3.19 -6.49
C PHE A 97 7.38 -2.02 -6.06
N ILE A 98 7.07 -1.41 -4.92
CA ILE A 98 7.86 -0.32 -4.35
C ILE A 98 8.69 -0.84 -3.17
N SER A 99 9.99 -0.55 -3.20
CA SER A 99 10.95 -1.09 -2.21
C SER A 99 12.05 -0.09 -1.87
N GLY A 100 12.59 -0.21 -0.66
CA GLY A 100 13.84 0.43 -0.26
C GLY A 100 15.03 -0.52 -0.37
N THR A 101 16.01 -0.33 0.50
CA THR A 101 17.11 -1.26 0.75
C THR A 101 16.99 -1.85 2.14
N SER A 102 17.44 -3.09 2.33
CA SER A 102 17.42 -3.76 3.63
C SER A 102 18.83 -4.23 4.00
N ARG A 103 19.05 -4.39 5.31
CA ARG A 103 20.32 -4.86 5.90
C ARG A 103 21.51 -3.93 5.61
N THR A 104 22.70 -4.35 6.01
CA THR A 104 23.97 -3.61 5.82
C THR A 104 25.03 -4.51 5.20
N GLY A 105 26.14 -3.90 4.74
CA GLY A 105 27.31 -4.62 4.22
C GLY A 105 26.99 -5.61 3.08
N PHE A 106 27.55 -6.81 3.17
CA PHE A 106 27.37 -7.85 2.16
C PHE A 106 25.91 -8.29 1.99
N LYS A 107 25.11 -8.31 3.08
CA LYS A 107 23.69 -8.66 3.01
C LYS A 107 22.90 -7.66 2.17
N LYS A 108 23.15 -6.35 2.33
CA LYS A 108 22.56 -5.29 1.48
C LYS A 108 22.93 -5.48 0.01
N ARG A 109 24.23 -5.70 -0.28
CA ARG A 109 24.71 -5.96 -1.64
C ARG A 109 24.01 -7.17 -2.28
N ARG A 110 23.84 -8.26 -1.53
CA ARG A 110 23.17 -9.48 -2.01
C ARG A 110 21.70 -9.23 -2.35
N LEU A 111 20.96 -8.54 -1.48
CA LEU A 111 19.54 -8.24 -1.71
C LEU A 111 19.35 -7.26 -2.86
N ASN A 112 20.18 -6.22 -2.98
CA ASN A 112 20.13 -5.32 -4.14
C ASN A 112 20.47 -6.05 -5.44
N LYS A 113 21.40 -7.02 -5.41
CA LYS A 113 21.68 -7.87 -6.59
C LYS A 113 20.49 -8.76 -6.95
N LEU A 114 19.80 -9.34 -5.97
CA LEU A 114 18.56 -10.11 -6.18
C LEU A 114 17.51 -9.27 -6.92
N LEU A 115 17.19 -8.07 -6.39
CA LEU A 115 16.19 -7.19 -7.00
C LEU A 115 16.60 -6.75 -8.40
N LYS A 116 17.90 -6.49 -8.63
CA LYS A 116 18.41 -6.14 -9.96
C LYS A 116 18.20 -7.27 -10.98
N ILE A 117 18.45 -8.53 -10.58
CA ILE A 117 18.22 -9.70 -11.44
C ILE A 117 16.72 -9.88 -11.70
N GLU A 118 15.91 -9.88 -10.65
CA GLU A 118 14.45 -9.99 -10.74
C GLU A 118 13.85 -8.91 -11.66
N ASN A 119 14.26 -7.65 -11.49
CA ASN A 119 13.77 -6.54 -12.30
C ASN A 119 14.30 -6.58 -13.74
N SER A 120 15.41 -7.27 -14.00
CA SER A 120 15.91 -7.43 -15.38
C SER A 120 14.94 -8.22 -16.26
N GLU A 121 14.18 -9.13 -15.65
CA GLU A 121 13.17 -9.97 -16.29
C GLU A 121 11.77 -9.33 -16.21
N ASN A 122 11.39 -8.82 -15.05
CA ASN A 122 10.00 -8.44 -14.78
C ASN A 122 9.66 -6.96 -15.00
N LYS A 123 10.68 -6.07 -15.00
CA LYS A 123 10.53 -4.62 -15.23
C LYS A 123 9.40 -3.97 -14.41
N ASP A 124 9.25 -4.37 -13.16
CA ASP A 124 8.14 -3.98 -12.29
C ASP A 124 8.56 -3.58 -10.87
N ILE A 125 9.85 -3.31 -10.64
CA ILE A 125 10.38 -2.90 -9.34
C ILE A 125 10.88 -1.46 -9.39
N LEU A 126 10.33 -0.63 -8.50
CA LEU A 126 10.84 0.70 -8.17
C LEU A 126 11.61 0.60 -6.86
N GLN A 127 12.89 0.97 -6.87
CA GLN A 127 13.76 0.86 -5.70
C GLN A 127 14.50 2.16 -5.43
N TRP A 128 14.46 2.63 -4.18
CA TRP A 128 15.23 3.78 -3.70
C TRP A 128 16.22 3.38 -2.60
N ASP A 129 17.33 4.12 -2.48
CA ASP A 129 18.39 3.87 -1.51
C ASP A 129 18.10 4.43 -0.10
N PHE A 130 16.93 4.10 0.47
CA PHE A 130 16.62 4.32 1.89
C PHE A 130 16.52 2.99 2.65
N HIS A 131 16.60 3.01 3.98
CA HIS A 131 16.43 1.80 4.78
C HIS A 131 14.95 1.43 4.88
N ASP A 132 14.57 0.33 4.24
CA ASP A 132 13.21 -0.20 4.22
C ASP A 132 12.83 -0.74 5.60
N SER A 133 11.86 -0.10 6.24
CA SER A 133 11.38 -0.45 7.56
C SER A 133 9.98 0.10 7.76
N PHE A 134 9.26 -0.43 8.75
CA PHE A 134 7.89 -0.03 9.05
C PHE A 134 7.73 1.50 9.21
N ILE A 135 8.63 2.15 9.97
CA ILE A 135 8.59 3.60 10.20
C ILE A 135 8.88 4.45 8.95
N ASN A 136 9.41 3.85 7.89
CA ASN A 136 9.73 4.52 6.62
C ASN A 136 8.73 4.16 5.51
N LEU A 137 7.62 3.48 5.82
CA LEU A 137 6.57 3.21 4.84
C LEU A 137 6.01 4.52 4.26
N THR A 138 5.84 5.56 5.09
CA THR A 138 5.39 6.87 4.63
C THR A 138 6.34 7.48 3.60
N LEU A 139 7.65 7.42 3.85
CA LEU A 139 8.66 7.86 2.90
C LEU A 139 8.58 7.06 1.60
N LYS A 140 8.42 5.73 1.67
CA LYS A 140 8.26 4.85 0.51
C LYS A 140 7.09 5.29 -0.36
N GLN A 141 5.97 5.65 0.26
CA GLN A 141 4.77 6.12 -0.45
C GLN A 141 4.97 7.48 -1.09
N VAL A 142 5.58 8.44 -0.38
CA VAL A 142 5.86 9.78 -0.93
C VAL A 142 6.80 9.69 -2.13
N LEU A 143 7.85 8.86 -2.06
CA LEU A 143 8.77 8.62 -3.18
C LEU A 143 8.05 7.98 -4.39
N PHE A 144 7.13 7.05 -4.14
CA PHE A 144 6.29 6.49 -5.19
C PHE A 144 5.40 7.56 -5.83
N LEU A 145 4.78 8.42 -5.03
CA LEU A 145 3.90 9.48 -5.55
C LEU A 145 4.68 10.49 -6.42
N GLU A 146 5.91 10.85 -6.05
CA GLU A 146 6.81 11.64 -6.91
C GLU A 146 7.07 10.93 -8.25
N TRP A 147 7.38 9.63 -8.19
CA TRP A 147 7.63 8.83 -9.40
C TRP A 147 6.37 8.74 -10.28
N MET A 148 5.20 8.56 -9.68
CA MET A 148 3.92 8.48 -10.38
C MET A 148 3.63 9.79 -11.12
N GLU A 149 3.86 10.94 -10.50
CA GLU A 149 3.67 12.25 -11.14
C GLU A 149 4.52 12.38 -12.40
N ARG A 150 5.73 11.82 -12.39
CA ARG A 150 6.64 11.86 -13.55
C ARG A 150 6.28 10.88 -14.65
N TRP A 151 5.94 9.63 -14.30
CA TRP A 151 5.88 8.53 -15.28
C TRP A 151 4.49 7.95 -15.54
N CYS A 152 3.57 8.12 -14.58
CA CYS A 152 2.19 7.64 -14.67
C CYS A 152 1.14 8.73 -14.33
N PRO A 153 1.29 9.99 -14.80
CA PRO A 153 0.44 11.10 -14.36
C PRO A 153 -1.04 10.92 -14.70
N HIS A 154 -1.38 10.11 -15.71
CA HIS A 154 -2.76 9.93 -16.18
C HIS A 154 -3.32 8.52 -15.92
N ALA A 155 -2.61 7.65 -15.18
CA ALA A 155 -3.22 6.42 -14.67
C ALA A 155 -4.50 6.80 -13.91
N ARG A 156 -5.61 6.06 -14.08
CA ARG A 156 -6.92 6.53 -13.58
C ARG A 156 -7.10 6.27 -12.08
N PHE A 157 -6.85 5.02 -11.69
CA PHE A 157 -6.99 4.55 -10.33
C PHE A 157 -5.76 3.77 -9.89
N LEU A 158 -5.61 3.66 -8.58
CA LEU A 158 -4.52 2.98 -7.93
C LEU A 158 -5.08 2.06 -6.85
N LEU A 159 -4.44 0.90 -6.71
CA LEU A 159 -4.45 0.17 -5.45
C LEU A 159 -3.15 0.52 -4.75
N ASN A 160 -3.24 0.94 -3.50
CA ASN A 160 -2.10 0.91 -2.60
C ASN A 160 -2.28 -0.28 -1.66
N GLY A 161 -1.35 -1.24 -1.68
CA GLY A 161 -1.50 -2.47 -0.89
C GLY A 161 -0.18 -3.08 -0.43
N ASP A 162 -0.28 -3.96 0.56
CA ASP A 162 0.85 -4.74 1.08
C ASP A 162 1.05 -6.04 0.27
N ASP A 163 2.23 -6.65 0.34
CA ASP A 163 2.55 -7.91 -0.36
C ASP A 163 2.07 -9.19 0.37
N ASP A 164 1.29 -9.02 1.43
CA ASP A 164 0.71 -10.09 2.26
C ASP A 164 -0.82 -10.09 2.29
N ILE A 165 -1.45 -9.45 1.32
CA ILE A 165 -2.90 -9.49 1.11
C ILE A 165 -3.31 -10.52 0.06
N PHE A 166 -4.54 -11.01 0.19
CA PHE A 166 -5.30 -11.49 -0.95
C PHE A 166 -6.13 -10.32 -1.52
N ALA A 167 -6.14 -10.16 -2.84
CA ALA A 167 -6.93 -9.13 -3.52
C ALA A 167 -7.67 -9.74 -4.71
N ASN A 168 -8.91 -9.31 -4.93
CA ASN A 168 -9.66 -9.61 -6.15
C ASN A 168 -9.66 -8.39 -7.07
N THR A 169 -8.69 -8.35 -7.99
CA THR A 169 -8.53 -7.22 -8.92
C THR A 169 -9.67 -7.13 -9.94
N PHE A 170 -10.44 -8.20 -10.15
CA PHE A 170 -11.63 -8.15 -11.01
C PHE A 170 -12.73 -7.36 -10.31
N ASN A 171 -12.99 -7.67 -9.03
CA ASN A 171 -13.95 -6.89 -8.22
C ASN A 171 -13.52 -5.41 -8.09
N MET A 172 -12.22 -5.13 -8.00
CA MET A 172 -11.71 -3.75 -8.01
C MET A 172 -12.08 -3.02 -9.31
N VAL A 173 -11.86 -3.65 -10.47
CA VAL A 173 -12.21 -3.05 -11.76
C VAL A 173 -13.70 -2.79 -11.84
N GLU A 174 -14.53 -3.76 -11.45
CA GLU A 174 -15.99 -3.61 -11.46
C GLU A 174 -16.48 -2.48 -10.55
N TYR A 175 -15.97 -2.42 -9.32
CA TYR A 175 -16.28 -1.35 -8.37
C TYR A 175 -15.90 0.04 -8.92
N LEU A 176 -14.71 0.16 -9.52
CA LEU A 176 -14.20 1.42 -10.05
C LEU A 176 -14.94 1.85 -11.33
N GLN A 177 -15.27 0.93 -12.23
CA GLN A 177 -16.11 1.21 -13.41
C GLN A 177 -17.54 1.62 -13.01
N GLY A 178 -18.03 1.14 -11.86
CA GLY A 178 -19.29 1.58 -11.27
C GLY A 178 -19.31 3.04 -10.84
N GLN A 179 -18.15 3.70 -10.71
CA GLN A 179 -18.03 5.14 -10.39
C GLN A 179 -18.29 6.00 -11.63
N LYS A 180 -19.52 5.96 -12.17
CA LYS A 180 -19.91 6.52 -13.49
C LYS A 180 -19.47 7.97 -13.78
N SER A 181 -19.22 8.78 -12.74
CA SER A 181 -18.83 10.19 -12.89
C SER A 181 -17.36 10.47 -12.54
N ASN A 182 -16.57 9.44 -12.27
CA ASN A 182 -15.15 9.55 -11.90
C ASN A 182 -14.30 8.72 -12.86
N ASP A 183 -13.56 9.39 -13.74
CA ASP A 183 -12.57 8.79 -14.64
C ASP A 183 -11.14 8.80 -14.05
N GLY A 184 -11.02 9.08 -12.74
CA GLY A 184 -9.76 9.32 -12.04
C GLY A 184 -9.52 10.80 -11.73
N SER A 185 -10.31 11.72 -12.30
CA SER A 185 -10.19 13.17 -12.10
C SER A 185 -10.86 13.72 -10.84
N LYS A 186 -11.67 12.91 -10.14
CA LYS A 186 -12.36 13.32 -8.90
C LYS A 186 -11.87 12.53 -7.71
N HIS A 187 -12.09 13.09 -6.52
CA HIS A 187 -11.71 12.43 -5.28
C HIS A 187 -12.35 11.04 -5.16
N LEU A 188 -11.49 10.04 -4.97
CA LEU A 188 -11.82 8.72 -4.49
C LEU A 188 -10.67 8.28 -3.59
N PHE A 189 -11.01 7.85 -2.37
CA PHE A 189 -10.12 7.19 -1.44
C PHE A 189 -10.97 6.27 -0.58
N THR A 190 -10.90 4.97 -0.82
CA THR A 190 -11.79 4.00 -0.17
C THR A 190 -11.01 2.79 0.34
N GLY A 191 -11.37 2.35 1.55
CA GLY A 191 -10.64 1.33 2.29
C GLY A 191 -11.44 0.89 3.51
N SER A 192 -10.77 0.33 4.52
CA SER A 192 -11.39 0.14 5.83
C SER A 192 -11.20 1.40 6.67
N LEU A 193 -12.26 2.21 6.79
CA LEU A 193 -12.20 3.49 7.49
C LEU A 193 -11.90 3.31 8.99
N MET A 194 -10.96 4.11 9.49
CA MET A 194 -10.55 4.22 10.89
C MET A 194 -10.90 5.62 11.38
N GLU A 195 -11.74 5.71 12.42
CA GLU A 195 -12.18 6.96 13.02
C GLU A 195 -11.96 6.93 14.53
N GLY A 196 -11.66 8.09 15.12
CA GLY A 196 -11.43 8.22 16.56
C GLY A 196 -10.23 7.41 17.09
N THR A 197 -9.32 6.99 16.21
CA THR A 197 -8.09 6.28 16.61
C THR A 197 -6.92 7.23 16.75
N GLY A 198 -5.96 6.86 17.60
CA GLY A 198 -4.83 7.72 17.96
C GLY A 198 -3.48 7.00 17.94
N PRO A 199 -2.40 7.73 18.23
CA PRO A 199 -1.08 7.17 18.44
C PRO A 199 -1.05 6.05 19.47
N VAL A 200 -0.45 4.91 19.14
CA VAL A 200 -0.16 3.87 20.15
C VAL A 200 1.03 4.36 20.99
N ARG A 201 0.82 4.54 22.30
CA ARG A 201 1.84 5.03 23.23
C ARG A 201 2.67 3.94 23.92
N ASP A 202 2.54 2.69 23.46
CA ASP A 202 3.27 1.51 23.98
C ASP A 202 4.62 1.30 23.23
N PRO A 203 5.80 1.50 23.85
CA PRO A 203 7.11 1.46 23.18
C PRO A 203 7.49 0.13 22.50
N PRO A 204 7.09 -1.06 22.98
CA PRO A 204 7.28 -2.33 22.27
C PRO A 204 6.47 -2.45 20.98
N SER A 205 5.31 -1.78 20.88
CA SER A 205 4.45 -1.88 19.71
C SER A 205 5.13 -1.40 18.42
N LYS A 206 4.94 -2.14 17.32
CA LYS A 206 5.40 -1.69 15.99
C LYS A 206 4.72 -0.38 15.54
N TYR A 207 3.53 -0.10 16.09
CA TYR A 207 2.74 1.11 15.84
C TYR A 207 3.06 2.25 16.82
N TYR A 208 4.10 2.11 17.66
CA TYR A 208 4.46 3.12 18.65
C TYR A 208 4.75 4.48 18.03
N VAL A 209 4.03 5.50 18.49
CA VAL A 209 4.26 6.91 18.14
C VAL A 209 4.25 7.72 19.43
N PRO A 210 5.39 8.27 19.86
CA PRO A 210 5.45 9.07 21.09
C PRO A 210 4.95 10.49 20.87
N VAL A 211 4.69 11.20 21.98
CA VAL A 211 4.20 12.59 21.98
C VAL A 211 5.14 13.54 21.24
N GLN A 212 6.45 13.28 21.28
CA GLN A 212 7.49 14.02 20.56
C GLN A 212 7.37 13.93 19.03
N VAL A 213 6.66 12.92 18.52
CA VAL A 213 6.41 12.74 17.08
C VAL A 213 5.02 13.27 16.73
N GLN A 214 4.02 12.96 17.56
CA GLN A 214 2.64 13.42 17.37
C GLN A 214 2.02 13.71 18.74
N GLU A 215 1.78 14.99 19.01
CA GLU A 215 1.19 15.46 20.27
C GLU A 215 -0.31 15.16 20.36
N SER A 216 -1.04 15.28 19.25
CA SER A 216 -2.47 14.95 19.20
C SER A 216 -2.72 13.50 19.58
N GLU A 217 -3.72 13.26 20.44
CA GLU A 217 -4.16 11.92 20.82
C GLU A 217 -5.09 11.27 19.78
N ILE A 218 -5.46 11.99 18.72
CA ILE A 218 -6.36 11.50 17.67
C ILE A 218 -5.75 11.80 16.30
N TYR A 219 -5.80 10.81 15.40
CA TYR A 219 -5.52 10.99 13.99
C TYR A 219 -6.78 11.43 13.22
N PRO A 220 -6.62 12.20 12.13
CA PRO A 220 -7.71 12.43 11.17
C PRO A 220 -8.23 11.10 10.61
N PRO A 221 -9.47 11.01 10.12
CA PRO A 221 -9.97 9.80 9.48
C PRO A 221 -9.04 9.31 8.36
N TYR A 222 -8.72 8.01 8.38
CA TYR A 222 -7.85 7.36 7.40
C TYR A 222 -8.35 5.95 7.08
N CYS A 223 -7.88 5.33 6.01
CA CYS A 223 -8.13 3.90 5.78
C CYS A 223 -6.99 3.07 6.36
N SER A 224 -7.30 2.03 7.13
CA SER A 224 -6.32 1.08 7.68
C SER A 224 -5.47 0.43 6.58
N GLY A 225 -4.31 -0.09 6.98
CA GLY A 225 -3.33 -0.79 6.14
C GLY A 225 -3.85 -2.08 5.52
N GLY A 226 -2.97 -2.87 4.90
CA GLY A 226 -3.37 -3.95 3.99
C GLY A 226 -3.69 -3.41 2.60
N GLY A 227 -4.59 -2.44 2.49
CA GLY A 227 -4.70 -1.61 1.29
C GLY A 227 -5.97 -0.79 1.11
N PHE A 228 -5.90 0.16 0.18
CA PHE A 228 -6.98 1.07 -0.20
C PHE A 228 -6.93 1.41 -1.69
N LEU A 229 -8.08 1.75 -2.25
CA LEU A 229 -8.22 2.24 -3.62
C LEU A 229 -8.26 3.77 -3.62
N LEU A 230 -7.60 4.40 -4.59
CA LEU A 230 -7.60 5.85 -4.76
C LEU A 230 -7.60 6.25 -6.23
N SER A 231 -8.17 7.41 -6.54
CA SER A 231 -8.04 8.03 -7.86
C SER A 231 -6.71 8.75 -8.01
N SER A 232 -6.31 8.99 -9.26
CA SER A 232 -5.12 9.78 -9.57
C SER A 232 -5.21 11.23 -9.09
N PHE A 233 -6.41 11.84 -9.16
CA PHE A 233 -6.67 13.12 -8.50
C PHE A 233 -6.26 13.10 -7.02
N THR A 234 -6.72 12.08 -6.28
CA THR A 234 -6.40 11.98 -4.86
C THR A 234 -4.91 11.72 -4.63
N ALA A 235 -4.29 10.84 -5.43
CA ALA A 235 -2.85 10.54 -5.32
C ALA A 235 -1.98 11.81 -5.50
N LYS A 236 -2.27 12.62 -6.54
CA LYS A 236 -1.59 13.91 -6.77
C LYS A 236 -1.86 14.91 -5.65
N THR A 237 -3.09 14.94 -5.14
CA THR A 237 -3.45 15.81 -4.01
C THR A 237 -2.65 15.46 -2.76
N ILE A 238 -2.55 14.17 -2.43
CA ILE A 238 -1.73 13.67 -1.32
C ILE A 238 -0.27 14.06 -1.53
N TYR A 239 0.27 13.84 -2.73
CA TYR A 239 1.65 14.23 -3.05
C TYR A 239 1.89 15.72 -2.81
N ASN A 240 1.02 16.58 -3.33
CA ASN A 240 1.11 18.03 -3.16
C ASN A 240 1.07 18.42 -1.68
N MET A 241 0.13 17.86 -0.90
CA MET A 241 0.04 18.14 0.54
C MET A 241 1.26 17.65 1.32
N SER A 242 1.83 16.51 0.89
CA SER A 242 2.95 15.86 1.58
C SER A 242 4.15 16.79 1.77
N HIS A 243 4.41 17.71 0.83
CA HIS A 243 5.51 18.68 0.90
C HIS A 243 5.49 19.56 2.15
N SER A 244 4.31 19.74 2.75
CA SER A 244 4.07 20.67 3.85
C SER A 244 3.61 19.99 5.15
N ILE A 245 3.64 18.65 5.19
CA ILE A 245 3.27 17.85 6.36
C ILE A 245 4.46 16.98 6.71
N GLU A 246 5.01 17.14 7.92
CA GLU A 246 6.09 16.29 8.43
C GLU A 246 5.70 14.82 8.36
N LEU A 247 6.63 13.95 7.95
CA LEU A 247 6.36 12.53 7.85
C LEU A 247 5.93 11.99 9.23
N LEU A 248 4.94 11.09 9.22
CA LEU A 248 4.49 10.29 10.35
C LEU A 248 4.98 8.85 10.16
N PRO A 249 5.38 8.10 11.20
CA PRO A 249 5.86 6.71 11.05
C PRO A 249 4.73 5.69 10.77
N ILE A 250 3.48 6.16 10.66
CA ILE A 250 2.29 5.39 10.29
C ILE A 250 1.83 5.91 8.93
N ASP A 251 2.04 5.15 7.86
CA ASP A 251 1.79 5.58 6.48
C ASP A 251 0.31 5.82 6.20
N ASP A 252 -0.54 4.94 6.69
CA ASP A 252 -1.99 5.03 6.48
C ASP A 252 -2.58 6.29 7.12
N ALA A 253 -2.21 6.57 8.38
CA ALA A 253 -2.61 7.79 9.08
C ALA A 253 -2.03 9.05 8.42
N TYR A 254 -0.81 8.99 7.88
CA TYR A 254 -0.23 10.10 7.11
C TYR A 254 -1.04 10.44 5.85
N MET A 255 -1.59 9.44 5.16
CA MET A 255 -2.50 9.68 4.04
C MET A 255 -3.76 10.43 4.51
N GLY A 256 -4.31 10.04 5.67
CA GLY A 256 -5.41 10.76 6.31
C GLY A 256 -5.10 12.22 6.62
N MET A 257 -3.90 12.50 7.17
CA MET A 257 -3.44 13.88 7.40
C MET A 257 -3.35 14.69 6.09
N CYS A 258 -2.87 14.08 5.00
CA CYS A 258 -2.83 14.73 3.69
C CYS A 258 -4.23 15.02 3.14
N LEU A 259 -5.17 14.09 3.30
CA LEU A 259 -6.57 14.28 2.90
C LEU A 259 -7.24 15.39 3.71
N GLU A 260 -7.08 15.38 5.03
CA GLU A 260 -7.64 16.42 5.91
C GLU A 260 -7.13 17.81 5.53
N LYS A 261 -5.82 17.96 5.30
CA LYS A 261 -5.24 19.24 4.86
C LYS A 261 -5.81 19.72 3.53
N ALA A 262 -6.18 18.80 2.64
CA ALA A 262 -6.83 19.11 1.37
C ALA A 262 -8.36 19.31 1.48
N GLY A 263 -8.95 19.18 2.67
CA GLY A 263 -10.40 19.24 2.86
C GLY A 263 -11.15 18.01 2.30
N LEU A 264 -10.44 16.89 2.12
CA LEU A 264 -10.97 15.63 1.60
C LEU A 264 -11.16 14.61 2.73
N LYS A 265 -11.99 13.59 2.49
CA LYS A 265 -12.29 12.54 3.47
C LYS A 265 -12.30 11.16 2.84
N PRO A 266 -11.64 10.17 3.45
CA PRO A 266 -11.74 8.78 3.00
C PRO A 266 -13.14 8.22 3.22
N THR A 267 -13.47 7.15 2.49
CA THR A 267 -14.73 6.41 2.63
C THR A 267 -14.48 4.95 2.98
N SER A 268 -15.48 4.30 3.58
CA SER A 268 -15.41 2.88 3.92
C SER A 268 -15.95 2.01 2.78
N HIS A 269 -15.29 0.87 2.53
CA HIS A 269 -15.80 -0.17 1.64
C HIS A 269 -15.84 -1.52 2.36
N HIS A 270 -17.02 -2.13 2.44
CA HIS A 270 -17.24 -3.40 3.15
C HIS A 270 -16.44 -4.58 2.56
N GLY A 271 -16.09 -4.54 1.28
CA GLY A 271 -15.21 -5.53 0.66
C GLY A 271 -13.72 -5.42 1.02
N ILE A 272 -13.31 -4.46 1.85
CA ILE A 272 -11.90 -4.29 2.26
C ILE A 272 -11.76 -4.71 3.72
N ARG A 273 -11.02 -5.79 3.97
CA ARG A 273 -10.95 -6.50 5.26
C ARG A 273 -9.50 -6.64 5.75
N PRO A 274 -8.93 -5.57 6.33
CA PRO A 274 -7.52 -5.56 6.76
C PRO A 274 -7.28 -6.28 8.10
N PHE A 275 -8.33 -6.77 8.75
CA PHE A 275 -8.25 -7.50 10.02
C PHE A 275 -8.72 -8.96 9.87
N GLY A 276 -8.61 -9.51 8.65
CA GLY A 276 -9.15 -10.81 8.31
C GLY A 276 -10.66 -10.79 8.06
N LEU A 277 -11.17 -11.95 7.67
CA LEU A 277 -12.60 -12.18 7.48
C LEU A 277 -13.11 -13.04 8.64
N HIS A 278 -14.09 -12.52 9.38
CA HIS A 278 -14.76 -13.30 10.42
C HIS A 278 -15.88 -14.14 9.81
N ILE A 279 -15.72 -15.46 9.82
CA ILE A 279 -16.73 -16.41 9.35
C ILE A 279 -17.47 -16.95 10.58
N PRO A 280 -18.75 -16.61 10.76
CA PRO A 280 -19.48 -16.89 12.00
C PRO A 280 -20.02 -18.34 12.09
N ILE A 281 -19.55 -19.26 11.24
CA ILE A 281 -20.01 -20.65 11.22
C ILE A 281 -18.95 -21.55 11.85
N PRO A 282 -19.25 -22.24 12.97
CA PRO A 282 -18.39 -23.28 13.51
C PRO A 282 -18.16 -24.40 12.48
N ASN A 283 -16.92 -24.90 12.39
CA ASN A 283 -16.52 -26.05 11.56
C ASN A 283 -16.49 -25.81 10.03
N VAL A 284 -16.58 -24.56 9.57
CA VAL A 284 -16.27 -24.22 8.16
C VAL A 284 -14.84 -23.70 8.08
N ASP A 285 -14.12 -24.11 7.03
CA ASP A 285 -12.77 -23.58 6.77
C ASP A 285 -12.83 -22.06 6.59
N GLN A 286 -12.01 -21.35 7.36
CA GLN A 286 -11.87 -19.90 7.27
C GLN A 286 -11.39 -19.43 5.90
N PHE A 287 -10.79 -20.31 5.10
CA PHE A 287 -10.33 -20.07 3.74
C PHE A 287 -11.25 -20.68 2.68
N HIS A 288 -12.51 -20.99 3.00
CA HIS A 288 -13.46 -21.46 2.00
C HIS A 288 -13.70 -20.37 0.92
N PRO A 289 -13.44 -20.64 -0.38
CA PRO A 289 -13.33 -19.62 -1.43
C PRO A 289 -14.59 -18.78 -1.65
N CYS A 290 -15.78 -19.34 -1.37
CA CYS A 290 -17.04 -18.61 -1.45
C CYS A 290 -17.12 -17.34 -0.60
N PHE A 291 -16.41 -17.28 0.53
CA PHE A 291 -16.39 -16.07 1.35
C PHE A 291 -15.48 -14.97 0.79
N TYR A 292 -14.58 -15.32 -0.13
CA TYR A 292 -13.59 -14.43 -0.72
C TYR A 292 -13.93 -13.97 -2.13
N ARG A 293 -14.87 -14.66 -2.80
CA ARG A 293 -15.27 -14.39 -4.19
C ARG A 293 -15.70 -12.94 -4.44
N GLU A 294 -16.53 -12.39 -3.55
CA GLU A 294 -17.08 -11.02 -3.67
C GLU A 294 -16.26 -9.96 -2.90
N ILE A 295 -15.18 -10.37 -2.23
CA ILE A 295 -14.35 -9.46 -1.45
C ILE A 295 -13.37 -8.71 -2.36
N ILE A 296 -13.01 -7.47 -2.01
CA ILE A 296 -11.99 -6.69 -2.73
C ILE A 296 -10.60 -7.06 -2.24
N LEU A 297 -10.38 -7.07 -0.92
CA LEU A 297 -9.08 -7.29 -0.30
C LEU A 297 -9.22 -7.88 1.11
N VAL A 298 -8.36 -8.84 1.46
CA VAL A 298 -8.23 -9.39 2.82
C VAL A 298 -6.77 -9.46 3.25
N HIS A 299 -6.48 -9.00 4.46
CA HIS A 299 -5.22 -9.24 5.16
C HIS A 299 -5.41 -10.35 6.21
N ARG A 300 -4.54 -11.36 6.36
CA ARG A 300 -3.28 -11.64 5.67
C ARG A 300 -3.27 -13.03 5.04
N PHE A 301 -2.48 -13.19 3.98
CA PHE A 301 -2.27 -14.46 3.30
C PHE A 301 -0.78 -14.80 3.15
N LEU A 302 -0.49 -16.10 3.23
CA LEU A 302 0.80 -16.66 2.84
C LEU A 302 0.86 -16.88 1.31
N PRO A 303 2.03 -16.90 0.68
CA PRO A 303 2.14 -17.04 -0.78
C PRO A 303 1.37 -18.24 -1.34
N HIS A 304 1.50 -19.43 -0.75
CA HIS A 304 0.77 -20.61 -1.23
C HIS A 304 -0.75 -20.47 -1.07
N MET A 305 -1.22 -19.80 -0.01
CA MET A 305 -2.65 -19.51 0.19
C MET A 305 -3.18 -18.54 -0.87
N ILE A 306 -2.41 -17.52 -1.24
CA ILE A 306 -2.78 -16.60 -2.33
C ILE A 306 -2.91 -17.37 -3.65
N PHE A 307 -1.96 -18.27 -3.92
CA PHE A 307 -1.95 -19.06 -5.15
C PHE A 307 -3.19 -19.94 -5.27
N VAL A 308 -3.50 -20.71 -4.22
CA VAL A 308 -4.68 -21.60 -4.19
C VAL A 308 -5.98 -20.79 -4.18
N MET A 309 -6.10 -19.78 -3.32
CA MET A 309 -7.32 -18.97 -3.22
C MET A 309 -7.65 -18.29 -4.55
N TRP A 310 -6.64 -17.74 -5.24
CA TRP A 310 -6.84 -17.13 -6.54
C TRP A 310 -7.32 -18.12 -7.60
N ASP A 311 -6.82 -19.36 -7.59
CA ASP A 311 -7.31 -20.40 -8.51
C ASP A 311 -8.76 -20.79 -8.19
N GLU A 312 -9.05 -21.05 -6.91
CA GLU A 312 -10.36 -21.48 -6.42
C GLU A 312 -11.48 -20.45 -6.70
N ILE A 313 -11.25 -19.16 -6.42
CA ILE A 313 -12.29 -18.14 -6.64
C ILE A 313 -12.58 -17.85 -8.13
N GLN A 314 -11.65 -18.25 -9.01
CA GLN A 314 -11.81 -18.10 -10.46
C GLN A 314 -12.42 -19.35 -11.12
N ASN A 315 -12.61 -20.43 -10.36
CA ASN A 315 -13.26 -21.64 -10.85
C ASN A 315 -14.74 -21.33 -11.18
N PRO A 316 -15.16 -21.43 -12.47
CA PRO A 316 -16.54 -21.16 -12.86
C PRO A 316 -17.54 -22.16 -12.25
N HIS A 317 -17.07 -23.33 -11.82
CA HIS A 317 -17.87 -24.37 -11.18
C HIS A 317 -17.92 -24.24 -9.65
N LEU A 318 -17.31 -23.20 -9.06
CA LEU A 318 -17.42 -22.95 -7.63
C LEU A 318 -18.87 -22.65 -7.24
N GLN A 319 -19.49 -23.55 -6.49
CA GLN A 319 -20.87 -23.43 -6.01
C GLN A 319 -20.91 -22.83 -4.60
N CYS A 320 -21.48 -21.62 -4.49
CA CYS A 320 -21.53 -20.88 -3.22
C CYS A 320 -22.90 -20.80 -2.57
N GLU A 321 -23.97 -21.17 -3.28
CA GLU A 321 -25.35 -20.98 -2.82
C GLU A 321 -25.64 -21.69 -1.50
N ASN A 322 -25.23 -22.95 -1.37
CA ASN A 322 -25.50 -23.75 -0.16
C ASN A 322 -24.69 -23.27 1.05
N VAL A 323 -23.45 -22.83 0.82
CA VAL A 323 -22.55 -22.34 1.88
C VAL A 323 -23.06 -21.01 2.44
N LEU A 324 -23.47 -20.09 1.57
CA LEU A 324 -23.98 -18.78 1.97
C LEU A 324 -25.38 -18.88 2.63
N ARG A 325 -26.29 -19.74 2.12
CA ARG A 325 -27.61 -19.97 2.74
C ARG A 325 -27.53 -20.54 4.16
N ASN A 326 -26.62 -21.49 4.41
CA ASN A 326 -26.39 -22.01 5.76
C ASN A 326 -25.84 -20.93 6.71
N THR A 327 -25.20 -19.89 6.17
CA THR A 327 -24.74 -18.73 6.94
C THR A 327 -25.89 -17.83 7.37
N GLU A 328 -26.86 -17.60 6.48
CA GLU A 328 -28.04 -16.75 6.74
C GLU A 328 -29.03 -17.40 7.71
N ASN A 329 -29.29 -18.70 7.54
CA ASN A 329 -30.20 -19.45 8.41
C ASN A 329 -29.68 -19.52 9.87
N ASN A 330 -28.36 -19.64 10.07
CA ASN A 330 -27.76 -19.63 11.41
C ASN A 330 -27.76 -18.23 12.06
N LYS A 331 -27.91 -17.14 11.30
CA LYS A 331 -28.09 -15.79 11.86
C LYS A 331 -29.53 -15.51 12.30
N GLN A 332 -30.52 -16.23 11.78
CA GLN A 332 -31.94 -16.08 12.13
C GLN A 332 -32.39 -17.02 13.27
N GLY A 333 -31.52 -17.93 13.73
CA GLY A 333 -31.79 -18.90 14.79
C GLY A 333 -31.18 -18.57 16.16
N VAL A 334 -30.79 -17.32 16.41
CA VAL A 334 -30.27 -16.84 17.71
C VAL A 334 -31.14 -15.73 18.27
#